data_AF-E7N7H6-F1
#
_entry.id   AF-E7N7H6-F1
#
_cell.length_a   1.000
_cell.length_b   1.000
_cell.length_c   1.000
_cell.angle_alpha   90.00
_cell.angle_beta   90.00
_cell.angle_gamma   90.00
#
_symmetry.space_group_name_H-M   'P 1'
#
loop_
_entity.id
_entity.type
_entity.pdbx_description
1 polymer ?
#
loop_
_entity_poly.entity_id
_entity_poly.type
_entity_poly.pdbx_seq_one_letter_code
_entity_poly.pdbx_strand_id
1 'polypeptide(L)' 'MTEALTVDVVDSAGKKTGSVELPAEVFDAPLNIPLMHQVVVGQLAAARQGTHATK' A
#
# COMPACT_ATOMS: atom_id res chain seq x y z
N MET A 1 16.15 -14.94 8.29
CA MET A 1 15.15 -16.01 8.20
C MET A 1 13.92 -15.35 7.64
N THR A 2 13.70 -15.43 6.33
CA THR A 2 12.55 -14.80 5.64
C THR A 2 11.32 -15.66 5.89
N GLU A 3 10.33 -15.14 6.64
CA GLU A 3 9.01 -15.76 6.72
C GLU A 3 8.26 -15.45 5.42
N ALA A 4 7.94 -16.49 4.64
CA ALA A 4 7.10 -16.36 3.46
C ALA A 4 5.65 -16.10 3.91
N LEU A 5 5.14 -14.90 3.68
CA LEU A 5 3.76 -14.56 3.96
C LEU A 5 2.88 -15.15 2.84
N THR A 6 2.13 -16.21 3.14
CA THR A 6 1.21 -16.85 2.20
C THR A 6 -0.17 -16.21 2.28
N VAL A 7 -0.71 -15.76 1.15
CA VAL A 7 -2.06 -15.18 1.06
C VAL A 7 -2.96 -16.06 0.20
N ASP A 8 -4.18 -16.27 0.67
CA ASP A 8 -5.22 -16.98 -0.07
C ASP A 8 -5.83 -16.06 -1.14
N VAL A 9 -5.86 -16.55 -2.37
CA VAL A 9 -6.57 -15.89 -3.48
C VAL A 9 -8.02 -16.35 -3.46
N VAL A 10 -8.93 -15.39 -3.36
CA VAL A 10 -10.40 -15.61 -3.41
C VAL A 10 -10.96 -15.14 -4.74
N ASP A 11 -11.88 -15.92 -5.32
CA ASP A 11 -12.63 -15.52 -6.50
C ASP A 11 -13.76 -14.53 -6.19
N SER A 12 -14.41 -14.02 -7.23
CA SER A 12 -15.54 -13.11 -7.13
C SER A 12 -16.76 -13.70 -6.41
N ALA A 13 -16.81 -15.03 -6.24
CA ALA A 13 -17.85 -15.75 -5.51
C ALA A 13 -17.43 -16.05 -4.04
N GLY A 14 -16.25 -15.58 -3.62
CA GLY A 14 -15.71 -15.75 -2.28
C GLY A 14 -15.12 -17.13 -2.00
N LYS A 15 -14.93 -17.99 -3.01
CA LYS A 15 -14.24 -19.28 -2.85
C LYS A 15 -12.74 -19.10 -3.02
N LYS A 16 -11.98 -19.81 -2.18
CA LYS A 16 -10.52 -19.86 -2.26
C LYS A 16 -10.12 -20.61 -3.54
N THR A 17 -9.42 -19.93 -4.44
CA THR A 17 -8.96 -20.45 -5.73
C THR A 17 -7.48 -20.84 -5.73
N GLY A 18 -6.70 -20.39 -4.74
CA GLY A 18 -5.30 -20.79 -4.57
C GLY A 18 -4.63 -20.06 -3.41
N SER A 19 -3.35 -20.34 -3.21
CA SER A 19 -2.48 -19.61 -2.27
C SER A 19 -1.24 -19.12 -3.02
N VAL A 20 -0.78 -17.91 -2.70
CA VAL A 20 0.40 -17.28 -3.32
C VAL A 20 1.36 -16.84 -2.23
N GLU A 21 2.65 -17.10 -2.47
CA GLU A 21 3.74 -16.62 -1.62
C GLU A 21 4.11 -15.18 -1.96
N LEU A 22 4.14 -14.31 -0.96
CA LEU A 22 4.54 -12.92 -1.10
C LEU A 22 6.07 -12.78 -0.98
N PRO A 23 6.75 -12.06 -1.90
CA PRO A 23 8.17 -11.79 -1.80
C PRO A 23 8.52 -10.96 -0.56
N ALA A 24 9.41 -11.47 0.30
CA ALA A 24 9.79 -10.80 1.54
C ALA A 24 10.45 -9.42 1.31
N GLU A 25 11.18 -9.24 0.21
CA GLU A 25 11.82 -7.94 -0.12
C GLU A 25 10.83 -6.77 -0.26
N VAL A 26 9.56 -7.08 -0.61
CA VAL A 26 8.52 -6.06 -0.82
C VAL A 26 7.59 -5.98 0.39
N PHE A 27 7.25 -7.12 0.99
CA PHE A 27 6.21 -7.21 2.01
C PHE A 27 6.72 -7.26 3.45
N ASP A 28 8.02 -7.55 3.67
CA ASP A 28 8.67 -7.59 4.98
C ASP A 28 9.76 -6.51 5.11
N ALA A 29 9.53 -5.35 4.48
CA ALA A 29 10.43 -4.22 4.58
C ALA A 29 10.29 -3.52 5.96
N PRO A 30 11.39 -3.07 6.58
CA PRO A 30 11.34 -2.32 7.83
C PRO A 30 10.46 -1.07 7.73
N LEU A 31 9.54 -0.88 8.68
CA LEU A 31 8.63 0.25 8.68
C LEU A 31 9.36 1.58 8.98
N ASN A 32 9.34 2.51 8.02
CA ASN A 32 9.84 3.87 8.19
C ASN A 32 8.68 4.88 8.25
N ILE A 33 8.19 5.13 9.48
CA ILE A 33 7.02 6.00 9.72
C ILE A 33 7.24 7.43 9.20
N PRO A 34 8.38 8.11 9.45
CA PRO A 34 8.62 9.45 8.91
C PRO A 34 8.50 9.53 7.38
N LEU A 35 9.08 8.57 6.66
CA LEU A 35 9.09 8.56 5.20
C LEU A 35 7.69 8.29 4.63
N MET A 36 6.94 7.35 5.21
CA MET A 36 5.55 7.09 4.82
C MET A 36 4.67 8.33 4.99
N HIS A 37 4.81 9.06 6.10
CA HIS A 37 4.08 10.30 6.34
C HIS A 37 4.46 11.42 5.34
N GLN A 38 5.75 11.55 5.01
CA GLN A 38 6.21 12.54 4.03
C GLN A 38 5.58 12.30 2.65
N VAL A 39 5.57 11.04 2.19
CA VAL A 39 5.04 10.71 0.86
C VAL A 39 3.53 10.94 0.80
N VAL A 40 2.76 10.55 1.82
CA VAL A 40 1.29 10.77 1.80
C VAL A 40 0.95 12.27 1.85
N VAL A 41 1.65 13.07 2.66
CA VAL A 41 1.44 14.53 2.70
C VAL A 41 1.80 15.17 1.36
N GLY A 42 2.92 14.77 0.76
CA GLY A 42 3.34 15.24 -0.56
C GLY A 42 2.34 14.90 -1.66
N GLN A 43 1.87 13.65 -1.71
CA GLN A 43 0.86 13.20 -2.66
C GLN A 43 -0.46 13.99 -2.51
N LEU A 44 -0.96 14.13 -1.27
CA LEU A 44 -2.20 14.87 -1.00
C LEU A 44 -2.06 16.36 -1.29
N ALA A 45 -0.87 16.94 -1.11
CA ALA A 45 -0.60 18.33 -1.48
C ALA A 45 -0.57 18.51 -3.01
N ALA A 46 0.08 17.60 -3.74
CA ALA A 46 0.16 17.64 -5.20
C ALA A 46 -1.20 17.46 -5.89
N ALA A 47 -2.13 16.73 -5.26
CA ALA A 47 -3.49 16.57 -5.76
C ALA A 47 -4.37 17.83 -5.65
N ARG A 48 -3.95 18.85 -4.90
CA ARG A 48 -4.76 20.07 -4.69
C ARG A 48 -4.70 20.96 -5.93
N GLN A 49 -5.86 21.30 -6.49
CA GLN A 49 -5.97 22.21 -7.63
C GLN A 49 -5.77 23.69 -7.26
N GLY A 50 -6.05 24.09 -6.01
CA GLY A 50 -5.85 25.47 -5.55
C GLY A 50 -6.80 26.50 -6.19
N THR A 51 -8.08 26.16 -6.35
CA THR A 51 -9.10 27.02 -7.01
C THR A 51 -9.66 28.15 -6.14
N HIS A 52 -9.00 28.49 -5.04
CA HIS A 52 -9.47 29.53 -4.13
C HIS A 52 -9.39 30.92 -4.78
N ALA A 53 -10.50 31.66 -4.80
CA ALA A 53 -10.59 33.00 -5.36
C ALA A 53 -11.30 33.95 -4.36
N THR A 54 -10.68 35.10 -4.07
CA THR A 54 -11.24 36.17 -3.25
C THR A 54 -11.54 37.41 -4.10
N LYS A 55 -12.47 38.24 -3.65
CA LYS A 55 -12.87 39.50 -4.33
C LYS A 55 -11.81 40.59 -4.19
#